data_AF-A0A2E4W4I5-F1
#
_entry.id   AF-A0A2E4W4I5-F1
#
_cell.length_a   1.000
_cell.length_b   1.000
_cell.length_c   1.000
_cell.angle_alpha   90.00
_cell.angle_beta   90.00
_cell.angle_gamma   90.00
#
_symmetry.space_group_name_H-M   'P 1'
#
loop_
_entity.id
_entity.type
_entity.pdbx_description
1 polymer ?
#
loop_
_entity_poly.entity_id
_entity_poly.type
_entity_poly.pdbx_seq_one_letter_code
_entity_poly.pdbx_strand_id
1 'polypeptide(L)' 'MTTSRLITAMMVVAAGMLAAEVTIVDEVHGGWWHGVAGFELVIGFAGCLALVWGAKVLGKLGLQRPEHEHPEDEP' A
#
# COMPACT_ATOMS: atom_id res chain seq x y z
N MET A 1 -21.07 -1.91 0.74
CA MET A 1 -20.13 -2.99 1.10
C MET A 1 -19.78 -2.81 2.56
N THR A 2 -20.14 -3.74 3.45
CA THR A 2 -19.95 -3.56 4.91
C THR A 2 -18.48 -3.76 5.30
N THR A 3 -18.00 -2.98 6.27
CA THR A 3 -16.60 -2.98 6.75
C THR A 3 -16.09 -4.38 7.11
N SER A 4 -16.94 -5.22 7.72
CA SER A 4 -16.59 -6.63 7.99
C SER A 4 -16.25 -7.41 6.73
N ARG A 5 -16.97 -7.21 5.61
CA ARG A 5 -16.70 -7.94 4.37
C ARG A 5 -15.36 -7.54 3.76
N LEU A 6 -14.97 -6.28 3.93
CA LEU A 6 -13.65 -5.78 3.50
C LEU A 6 -12.53 -6.39 4.36
N ILE A 7 -12.68 -6.38 5.68
CA ILE A 7 -11.69 -6.96 6.60
C ILE A 7 -11.52 -8.45 6.32
N THR A 8 -12.61 -9.19 6.14
CA THR A 8 -12.56 -10.63 5.82
C THR A 8 -11.85 -10.86 4.48
N ALA A 9 -12.17 -10.07 3.44
CA ALA A 9 -11.49 -10.20 2.15
C ALA A 9 -9.97 -9.93 2.26
N MET A 10 -9.57 -8.89 3.00
CA MET A 10 -8.16 -8.58 3.23
C MET A 10 -7.44 -9.71 3.97
N MET A 11 -8.06 -10.28 5.00
CA MET A 11 -7.50 -11.42 5.73
C MET A 11 -7.32 -12.66 4.85
N VAL A 12 -8.30 -12.96 3.99
CA VAL A 12 -8.22 -14.09 3.06
C VAL A 12 -7.06 -13.91 2.06
N VAL A 13 -6.91 -12.70 1.50
CA VAL A 13 -5.82 -12.39 0.59
C VAL A 13 -4.46 -12.50 1.28
N ALA A 14 -4.33 -11.93 2.49
CA ALA A 14 -3.08 -12.01 3.25
C ALA A 14 -2.69 -13.46 3.58
N ALA A 15 -3.66 -14.28 4.02
CA ALA A 15 -3.43 -15.69 4.28
C ALA A 15 -3.01 -16.47 3.01
N GLY A 16 -3.64 -16.16 1.87
CA GLY A 16 -3.28 -16.76 0.58
C GLY A 16 -1.87 -16.41 0.12
N MET A 17 -1.44 -15.15 0.32
CA MET A 17 -0.07 -14.73 0.01
C MET A 17 0.97 -15.43 0.90
N LEU A 18 0.67 -15.56 2.19
CA LEU A 18 1.57 -16.23 3.13
C LEU A 18 1.67 -17.74 2.85
N ALA A 19 0.56 -18.36 2.43
CA ALA A 19 0.58 -19.74 1.96
C ALA A 19 1.38 -19.91 0.65
N ALA A 20 1.28 -18.95 -0.28
CA ALA A 20 2.08 -18.95 -1.51
C ALA A 20 3.58 -18.85 -1.20
N GLU A 21 3.96 -17.97 -0.28
CA GLU A 21 5.34 -17.81 0.16
C GLU A 21 5.93 -19.09 0.78
N VAL A 22 5.16 -19.82 1.60
CA VAL A 22 5.62 -21.08 2.22
C VAL A 22 5.69 -22.23 1.22
N THR A 23 4.79 -22.26 0.23
CA THR A 23 4.68 -23.37 -0.74
C THR A 23 5.59 -23.20 -1.96
N ILE A 24 5.91 -21.96 -2.32
CA ILE A 24 6.83 -21.63 -3.40
C ILE A 24 8.22 -21.49 -2.77
N VAL A 25 8.86 -22.64 -2.54
CA VAL A 25 10.27 -22.68 -2.18
C VAL A 25 11.07 -22.32 -3.42
N ASP A 26 11.30 -21.02 -3.57
CA ASP A 26 12.22 -20.51 -4.57
C ASP A 26 13.63 -20.88 -4.05
N GLU A 27 14.36 -21.73 -4.78
CA GLU A 27 15.76 -22.05 -4.45
C GLU A 27 16.63 -20.82 -4.74
N VAL A 28 16.45 -19.75 -3.98
CA VAL A 28 17.04 -18.45 -4.33
C VAL A 28 18.32 -18.20 -3.56
N HIS A 29 19.33 -17.81 -4.32
CA HIS A 29 20.52 -17.08 -3.87
C HIS A 29 20.14 -15.66 -3.39
N GLY A 30 19.14 -15.55 -2.51
CA GLY A 30 18.59 -14.30 -1.97
C GLY A 30 19.12 -14.02 -0.56
N GLY A 31 18.98 -12.76 -0.11
CA GLY A 31 19.36 -12.38 1.24
C GLY A 31 18.57 -13.15 2.30
N TRP A 32 19.14 -13.26 3.50
CA TRP A 32 18.60 -14.06 4.63
C TRP A 32 17.13 -13.76 4.99
N TRP A 33 16.63 -12.59 4.62
CA TRP A 33 15.27 -12.14 4.87
C TRP A 33 14.21 -12.93 4.09
N HIS A 34 14.57 -13.54 2.95
CA HIS A 34 13.62 -14.32 2.13
C HIS A 34 13.16 -15.62 2.80
N GLY A 35 13.86 -16.07 3.85
CA GLY A 35 13.42 -17.21 4.67
C GLY A 35 12.44 -16.85 5.78
N VAL A 36 12.12 -15.56 5.96
CA VAL A 36 11.25 -15.09 7.03
C VAL A 36 9.82 -14.94 6.51
N ALA A 37 8.96 -15.91 6.84
CA ALA A 37 7.56 -15.91 6.42
C ALA A 37 6.86 -14.57 6.73
N GLY A 38 6.27 -13.96 5.71
CA GLY A 38 5.54 -12.71 5.77
C GLY A 38 6.43 -11.46 5.66
N PHE A 39 7.74 -11.58 5.45
CA PHE A 39 8.64 -10.44 5.33
C PHE A 39 8.26 -9.55 4.13
N GLU A 40 8.03 -10.16 2.97
CA GLU A 40 7.63 -9.49 1.72
C GLU A 40 6.28 -8.80 1.88
N LEU A 41 5.35 -9.43 2.59
CA LEU A 41 4.02 -8.88 2.85
C LEU A 41 4.11 -7.64 3.75
N VAL A 42 4.92 -7.69 4.81
CA VAL A 42 5.13 -6.57 5.72
C VAL A 42 5.87 -5.42 5.04
N ILE A 43 6.96 -5.71 4.32
CA ILE A 43 7.75 -4.68 3.62
C ILE A 43 6.95 -4.07 2.48
N GLY A 44 6.19 -4.85 1.73
CA GLY A 44 5.29 -4.36 0.69
C GLY A 44 4.21 -3.43 1.28
N PHE A 45 3.60 -3.81 2.39
CA PHE A 45 2.61 -2.97 3.08
C PHE A 45 3.25 -1.67 3.62
N ALA A 46 4.43 -1.76 4.23
CA ALA A 46 5.17 -0.61 4.71
C ALA A 46 5.55 0.35 3.56
N GLY A 47 5.95 -0.20 2.41
CA GLY A 47 6.23 0.56 1.19
C GLY A 47 4.99 1.32 0.69
N CYS A 48 3.83 0.66 0.63
CA CYS A 48 2.56 1.32 0.31
C CYS A 48 2.24 2.46 1.29
N LEU A 49 2.40 2.23 2.59
CA LEU A 49 2.16 3.25 3.61
C LEU A 49 3.11 4.45 3.44
N ALA A 50 4.39 4.19 3.17
CA ALA A 50 5.39 5.22 2.91
C ALA A 50 5.03 6.06 1.68
N LEU A 51 4.53 5.44 0.61
CA LEU A 51 4.07 6.15 -0.59
C LEU A 51 2.85 7.04 -0.30
N VAL A 52 1.83 6.51 0.39
CA VAL A 52 0.63 7.29 0.76
C VAL A 52 1.01 8.48 1.64
N TRP A 53 1.85 8.25 2.64
CA TRP A 53 2.29 9.30 3.55
C TRP A 53 3.17 10.33 2.84
N GLY A 54 4.13 9.86 2.03
CA GLY A 54 4.99 10.71 1.21
C GLY A 54 4.19 11.59 0.25
N ALA A 55 3.22 11.03 -0.47
CA ALA A 55 2.34 11.78 -1.35
C ALA A 55 1.56 12.88 -0.60
N LYS A 56 1.09 12.59 0.62
CA LYS A 56 0.38 13.57 1.46
C LYS A 56 1.29 14.69 1.94
N VAL A 57 2.53 14.38 2.32
CA VAL A 57 3.53 15.37 2.69
C VAL A 57 3.88 16.26 1.50
N LEU A 58 4.12 15.65 0.34
CA LEU A 58 4.45 16.38 -0.89
C LEU A 58 3.28 17.28 -1.36
N GLY A 59 2.04 16.80 -1.23
CA GLY A 59 0.84 17.60 -1.48
C GLY A 59 0.74 18.83 -0.57
N LYS A 60 1.05 18.69 0.72
CA LYS A 60 1.07 19.81 1.68
C LYS A 60 2.21 20.79 1.47
N LEU A 61 3.33 20.36 0.90
CA LEU A 61 4.48 21.21 0.58
C LEU A 61 4.26 22.09 -0.66
N GLY A 62 3.05 22.13 -1.21
CA GLY A 62 2.66 23.08 -2.25
C GLY A 62 2.53 22.49 -3.65
N LEU A 63 2.50 21.16 -3.80
CA LEU A 63 2.16 20.53 -5.08
C LEU A 63 0.67 20.69 -5.43
N GLN A 64 -0.18 20.93 -4.42
CA GLN A 64 -1.55 21.35 -4.66
C GLN A 64 -1.55 22.82 -5.11
N ARG A 65 -1.59 23.04 -6.42
CA ARG A 65 -1.89 24.36 -6.99
C ARG A 65 -3.26 24.78 -6.46
N PRO A 66 -3.39 25.93 -5.79
CA PRO A 66 -4.70 26.44 -5.43
C PRO A 66 -5.45 26.72 -6.74
N GLU A 67 -6.58 26.03 -6.93
CA GLU A 67 -7.56 26.38 -7.95
C GLU A 67 -8.11 27.75 -7.53
N HIS A 68 -7.53 28.83 -8.07
CA HIS A 68 -8.04 30.18 -7.88
C HIS A 68 -9.34 30.29 -8.69
N GLU A 69 -10.38 30.73 -7.99
CA GLU A 69 -11.72 31.12 -8.45
C GLU A 69 -11.83 31.35 -9.95
N HIS A 70 -12.76 30.60 -10.57
CA HIS A 70 -13.39 30.97 -11.83
C HIS A 70 -14.06 32.34 -11.63
N PRO A 71 -13.56 33.45 -12.20
CA PRO A 71 -14.17 34.75 -12.08
C PRO A 71 -15.22 34.87 -13.20
N GLU A 72 -16.31 34.11 -13.09
CA GLU A 72 -17.43 34.16 -14.05
C GLU A 72 -18.71 34.75 -13.43
N ASP A 73 -18.62 35.28 -12.21
CA ASP A 73 -19.71 36.01 -11.56
C ASP A 73 -19.46 37.53 -11.67
N GLU A 74 -19.44 38.08 -12.90
CA GLU A 74 -19.71 39.50 -13.14
C GLU A 74 -21.18 39.66 -13.59
N PRO A 75 -21.98 40.54 -12.95
CA PRO A 75 -23.42 40.67 -13.16
C PRO A 75 -23.85 41.34 -14.47
#